data_AF-A0A699ZYE5-F1
#
_entry.id   AF-A0A699ZYE5-F1
#
_cell.length_a   1.000
_cell.length_b   1.000
_cell.length_c   1.000
_cell.angle_alpha   90.00
_cell.angle_beta   90.00
_cell.angle_gamma   90.00
#
_symmetry.space_group_name_H-M   'P 1'
#
loop_
_entity.id
_entity.type
_entity.pdbx_description
1 polymer ?
#
loop_
_entity_poly.entity_id
_entity_poly.type
_entity_poly.pdbx_seq_one_letter_code
_entity_poly.pdbx_strand_id
1 'polypeptide(L)' 'MPYAFEALVSNEVAGQTFSLSVPGIPSVDNIQGYALMTAIGLDASRAQSDVALLVVFFMGFNALAMAAFSWAAA' A
#
# COMPACT_ATOMS: atom_id res chain seq x y z
N MET A 1 0.83 -2.86 9.52
CA MET A 1 0.11 -1.61 9.19
C MET A 1 0.71 -0.81 8.04
N PRO A 2 2.05 -0.61 7.87
CA PRO A 2 2.56 0.21 6.76
C PRO A 2 2.23 -0.38 5.38
N TYR A 3 2.35 -1.70 5.22
CA TYR A 3 2.09 -2.41 3.95
C TYR A 3 0.67 -2.27 3.40
N ALA A 4 -0.35 -2.27 4.28
CA ALA A 4 -1.74 -2.12 3.84
C ALA A 4 -2.04 -0.67 3.40
N PHE A 5 -1.46 0.31 4.09
CA PHE A 5 -1.58 1.72 3.72
C PHE A 5 -0.89 2.01 2.38
N GLU A 6 0.33 1.51 2.20
CA GLU A 6 1.10 1.67 0.96
C GLU A 6 0.39 1.01 -0.23
N ALA A 7 -0.17 -0.18 -0.05
CA ALA A 7 -1.00 -0.85 -1.05
C ALA A 7 -2.26 -0.05 -1.43
N LEU A 8 -3.01 0.45 -0.44
CA LEU A 8 -4.25 1.22 -0.65
C LEU A 8 -3.97 2.55 -1.35
N VAL A 9 -2.99 3.30 -0.87
CA VAL A 9 -2.57 4.57 -1.49
C VAL A 9 -2.09 4.30 -2.91
N SER A 10 -1.26 3.29 -3.15
CA SER A 10 -0.80 2.98 -4.51
C SER A 10 -1.94 2.73 -5.50
N ASN A 11 -3.00 2.05 -5.07
CA ASN A 11 -4.16 1.76 -5.90
C ASN A 11 -4.97 3.03 -6.18
N GLU A 12 -5.17 3.85 -5.16
CA GLU A 12 -5.94 5.09 -5.29
C GLU A 12 -5.24 6.10 -6.22
N VAL A 13 -3.91 6.17 -6.15
CA VAL A 13 -3.12 7.15 -6.90
C VAL A 13 -2.73 6.63 -8.30
N ALA A 14 -2.84 5.32 -8.57
CA ALA A 14 -2.52 4.72 -9.87
C ALA A 14 -3.45 5.25 -10.97
N GLY A 15 -2.86 5.87 -12.00
CA GLY A 15 -3.61 6.42 -13.14
C GLY A 15 -4.29 7.77 -12.88
N GLN A 16 -4.16 8.34 -11.67
CA GLN A 16 -4.65 9.68 -11.38
C GLN A 16 -3.57 10.75 -11.58
N THR A 17 -4.03 11.94 -11.97
CA THR A 17 -3.22 13.15 -12.13
C THR A 17 -3.74 14.24 -11.22
N PHE A 18 -2.83 14.90 -10.51
CA PHE A 18 -3.17 15.91 -9.51
C PHE A 18 -2.72 17.30 -9.97
N SER A 19 -3.48 18.32 -9.61
CA SER A 19 -3.10 19.72 -9.76
C SER A 19 -2.77 20.31 -8.40
N LEU A 20 -1.59 20.90 -8.24
CA LEU A 20 -1.23 21.62 -7.03
C LEU A 20 -1.45 23.12 -7.25
N SER A 21 -2.44 23.68 -6.57
CA SER A 21 -2.73 25.13 -6.61
C SER A 21 -2.48 25.72 -5.22
N VAL A 22 -1.32 26.37 -5.06
CA VAL A 22 -0.95 27.07 -3.82
C VAL A 22 -1.01 28.58 -4.09
N PRO A 23 -1.75 29.36 -3.28
CA PRO A 23 -1.83 30.81 -3.45
C PRO A 23 -0.42 31.45 -3.48
N GLY A 24 -0.12 32.21 -4.53
CA GLY A 24 1.18 32.88 -4.70
C GLY A 24 2.26 32.06 -5.43
N ILE A 25 1.98 30.81 -5.82
CA ILE A 25 2.86 29.98 -6.67
C ILE A 25 2.07 29.61 -7.94
N PRO A 26 2.70 29.58 -9.14
CA PRO A 26 2.05 29.08 -10.34
C PRO A 26 1.49 27.68 -10.13
N SER A 27 0.26 27.43 -10.59
CA SER A 27 -0.34 26.10 -10.48
C SER A 27 0.47 25.09 -11.27
N VAL A 28 0.76 23.95 -10.63
CA VAL A 28 1.43 22.83 -11.30
C VAL A 28 0.35 21.80 -11.61
N ASP A 29 -0.02 21.72 -12.88
CA ASP A 29 -0.99 20.75 -13.37
C ASP A 29 -0.31 19.46 -13.79
N ASN A 30 -1.10 18.38 -13.84
CA ASN A 30 -0.69 17.10 -14.40
C ASN A 30 0.43 16.37 -13.63
N ILE A 31 0.48 16.54 -12.31
CA ILE A 31 1.38 15.79 -11.45
C ILE A 31 0.93 14.33 -11.46
N GLN A 32 1.76 13.45 -12.00
CA GLN A 32 1.47 12.02 -12.00
C GLN A 32 1.41 11.49 -10.57
N GLY A 33 0.43 10.65 -10.28
CA GLY A 33 0.26 10.01 -8.99
C GLY A 33 1.53 9.38 -8.40
N TYR A 34 2.37 8.78 -9.26
CA TYR A 34 3.66 8.23 -8.86
C TYR A 34 4.63 9.27 -8.27
N ALA A 35 4.64 10.49 -8.84
CA ALA A 35 5.47 11.58 -8.34
C ALA A 35 4.99 12.06 -6.96
N LEU A 36 3.66 12.08 -6.74
CA LEU A 36 3.07 12.38 -5.43
C LEU A 36 3.45 11.32 -4.39
N MET A 37 3.33 10.04 -4.75
CA MET A 37 3.73 8.92 -3.89
C MET A 37 5.21 8.99 -3.50
N THR A 38 6.08 9.26 -4.48
CA THR A 38 7.52 9.42 -4.24
C THR A 38 7.80 10.61 -3.31
N ALA A 39 7.07 11.72 -3.45
CA ALA A 39 7.23 12.91 -2.60
C ALA A 39 6.82 12.68 -1.14
N ILE A 40 5.84 11.80 -0.88
CA ILE A 40 5.44 11.41 0.49
C ILE A 40 6.26 10.23 1.04
N GLY A 41 7.28 9.77 0.30
CA GLY A 41 8.21 8.73 0.73
C GLY A 41 7.70 7.29 0.53
N LEU A 42 6.66 7.08 -0.29
CA LEU A 42 6.12 5.76 -0.61
C LEU A 42 6.71 5.25 -1.94
N ASP A 43 7.08 3.97 -1.98
CA ASP A 43 7.66 3.34 -3.17
C ASP A 43 6.58 2.52 -3.88
N ALA A 44 5.94 3.13 -4.88
CA ALA A 44 4.85 2.48 -5.62
C ALA A 44 5.30 1.20 -6.36
N SER A 45 6.61 1.01 -6.59
CA SER A 45 7.14 -0.23 -7.18
C SER A 45 7.06 -1.44 -6.24
N ARG A 46 6.95 -1.19 -4.92
CA ARG A 46 6.90 -2.22 -3.88
C ARG A 46 5.49 -2.56 -3.43
N ALA A 47 4.49 -1.78 -3.81
CA ALA A 47 3.10 -1.99 -3.40
C ALA A 47 2.58 -3.41 -3.71
N GLN A 48 2.95 -4.01 -4.84
CA GLN A 48 2.60 -5.42 -5.14
C GLN A 48 3.30 -6.41 -4.21
N SER A 49 4.57 -6.17 -3.87
CA SER A 49 5.32 -6.97 -2.90
C SER A 49 4.71 -6.87 -1.51
N ASP A 50 4.21 -5.70 -1.14
CA ASP A 50 3.57 -5.45 0.16
C ASP A 50 2.23 -6.18 0.30
N VAL A 51 1.42 -6.18 -0.77
CA VAL A 51 0.19 -6.99 -0.84
C VAL A 51 0.52 -8.48 -0.72
N ALA A 52 1.54 -8.96 -1.44
CA ALA A 52 1.95 -10.37 -1.37
C ALA A 52 2.39 -10.77 0.04
N LEU A 53 3.16 -9.92 0.74
CA LEU A 53 3.55 -10.12 2.13
C LEU A 53 2.34 -10.20 3.06
N LEU A 54 1.34 -9.34 2.85
CA LEU A 54 0.11 -9.34 3.66
C LEU A 54 -0.66 -10.67 3.53
N VAL A 55 -0.76 -11.20 2.31
CA VAL A 55 -1.40 -12.50 2.04
C VAL A 55 -0.63 -13.65 2.69
N VAL A 56 0.71 -13.63 2.60
CA VAL A 56 1.57 -14.64 3.24
C VAL A 56 1.39 -14.65 4.76
N PHE A 57 1.36 -13.47 5.40
CA PHE A 57 1.11 -13.39 6.84
C PHE A 57 -0.28 -13.93 7.20
N PHE A 58 -1.32 -13.55 6.45
CA PHE A 58 -2.67 -14.05 6.69
C PHE A 58 -2.74 -15.59 6.62
N MET A 59 -2.18 -16.18 5.55
CA MET A 59 -2.12 -17.63 5.38
C MET A 59 -1.31 -18.30 6.49
N GLY A 60 -0.15 -17.73 6.84
CA GLY A 60 0.73 -18.24 7.90
C GLY A 60 0.07 -18.25 9.27
N PHE A 61 -0.62 -17.17 9.63
CA PHE A 61 -1.35 -17.10 10.90
C PHE A 61 -2.54 -18.06 10.93
N ASN A 62 -3.27 -18.22 9.82
CA ASN A 62 -4.35 -19.21 9.75
C ASN A 62 -3.81 -20.64 9.89
N ALA A 63 -2.73 -20.98 9.20
CA ALA A 63 -2.10 -22.29 9.31
C ALA A 63 -1.61 -22.57 10.74
N LEU A 64 -1.00 -21.58 11.40
CA LEU A 64 -0.56 -21.68 12.78
C LEU A 64 -1.74 -21.85 13.75
N ALA A 65 -2.83 -21.11 13.53
CA ALA A 65 -4.05 -21.23 14.34
C ALA A 65 -4.71 -22.60 14.17
N MET A 66 -4.77 -23.14 12.94
CA MET A 66 -5.28 -24.49 12.69
C MET A 66 -4.40 -25.56 13.35
N ALA A 67 -3.08 -25.43 13.27
CA ALA A 67 -2.15 -26.34 13.93
C ALA A 67 -2.33 -26.29 15.46
N ALA A 68 -2.41 -25.09 16.05
CA ALA A 68 -2.66 -24.91 17.47
C ALA A 68 -4.01 -25.49 17.92
N PHE A 69 -5.07 -25.29 17.14
CA PHE A 69 -6.39 -25.85 17.44
C PHE A 69 -6.41 -27.37 17.30
N SER A 70 -5.73 -27.92 16.28
CA SER A 70 -5.61 -29.37 16.09
C SER A 70 -4.80 -30.05 17.20
N TRP A 71 -3.76 -29.38 17.72
CA TRP A 71 -3.01 -29.84 18.88
C TRP A 71 -3.89 -29.77 20.15
N ALA A 72 -4.59 -28.66 20.38
CA ALA A 72 -5.42 -28.50 21.58
C ALA A 72 -6.64 -29.44 21.62
N ALA A 73 -7.06 -29.97 20.46
CA ALA A 73 -8.16 -30.93 20.33
C ALA A 73 -7.72 -32.40 20.35
N ALA A 74 -6.41 -32.69 20.43
CA ALA A 74 -5.82 -34.03 20.51
C ALA A 74 -5.43 -34.38 21.96
#